data_AF-A0A7U9T7G9-F1
#
_entry.id   AF-A0A7U9T7G9-F1
#
_cell.length_a   1.000
_cell.length_b   1.000
_cell.length_c   1.000
_cell.angle_alpha   90.00
_cell.angle_beta   90.00
_cell.angle_gamma   90.00
#
_symmetry.space_group_name_H-M   'P 1'
#
loop_
_entity.id
_entity.type
_entity.pdbx_description
1 polymer ?
#
loop_
_entity_poly.entity_id
_entity_poly.type
_entity_poly.pdbx_seq_one_letter_code
_entity_poly.pdbx_strand_id
1 'polypeptide(L)'
;MFKVPVIRLQDYKLNEIDHKKLWLFYPFMALQFMADLKGKKHLSEQEVIDNYGKMISYIETAYNNGEITIDEDVTLLEAIQKTNWHAMKSCHEIMKGVEDTVSQTLELKHKQIRQETAAEATAKATKETELKMLLKMKIAGIPESAIIKVAQGGNIPEEEVKKILNSQE
;
A
#
# COMPACT_ATOMS: atom_id res chain seq x y z
N MET A 1 24.05 -28.78 -4.15
CA MET A 1 24.57 -27.44 -4.50
C MET A 1 23.41 -26.58 -4.93
N PHE A 2 22.98 -25.63 -4.10
CA PHE A 2 21.88 -24.72 -4.46
C PHE A 2 22.42 -23.65 -5.41
N LYS A 3 21.82 -23.51 -6.59
CA LYS A 3 22.10 -22.40 -7.51
C LYS A 3 21.31 -21.19 -7.02
N VAL A 4 21.99 -20.18 -6.52
CA VAL A 4 21.38 -18.89 -6.20
C VAL A 4 21.28 -18.09 -7.50
N PRO A 5 20.09 -17.65 -7.92
CA PRO A 5 19.95 -16.79 -9.08
C PRO A 5 20.60 -15.43 -8.79
N VAL A 6 21.47 -14.98 -9.69
CA VAL A 6 22.11 -13.67 -9.61
C VAL A 6 21.34 -12.73 -10.54
N ILE A 7 20.86 -11.62 -9.98
CA ILE A 7 20.21 -10.55 -10.74
C ILE A 7 21.17 -9.36 -10.75
N ARG A 8 21.40 -8.79 -11.94
CA ARG A 8 22.18 -7.57 -12.12
C ARG A 8 21.26 -6.47 -12.59
N LEU A 9 21.07 -5.44 -11.77
CA LEU A 9 20.15 -4.34 -12.06
C LEU A 9 20.41 -3.68 -13.42
N GLN A 10 21.68 -3.51 -13.77
CA GLN A 10 22.13 -2.92 -15.04
C GLN A 10 21.65 -3.66 -16.29
N ASP A 11 21.22 -4.93 -16.16
CA ASP A 11 20.72 -5.73 -17.28
C ASP A 11 19.25 -5.41 -17.62
N TYR A 12 18.59 -4.54 -16.86
CA TYR A 12 17.17 -4.23 -17.01
C TYR A 12 16.94 -2.74 -17.28
N LYS A 13 16.09 -2.46 -18.26
CA LYS A 13 15.48 -1.13 -18.46
C LYS A 13 14.23 -0.98 -17.60
N LEU A 14 13.80 0.26 -17.34
CA LEU A 14 12.62 0.54 -16.51
C LEU A 14 11.35 -0.18 -16.95
N ASN A 15 11.11 -0.25 -18.26
CA ASN A 15 9.97 -0.96 -18.84
C ASN A 15 10.08 -2.49 -18.69
N GLU A 16 11.29 -3.04 -18.67
CA GLU A 16 11.49 -4.47 -18.42
C GLU A 16 11.31 -4.81 -16.94
N ILE A 17 11.69 -3.90 -16.04
CA ILE A 17 11.38 -4.00 -14.62
C ILE A 17 9.86 -4.03 -14.43
N ASP A 18 9.14 -3.12 -15.07
CA ASP A 18 7.68 -3.07 -15.01
C ASP A 18 7.04 -4.35 -15.56
N HIS A 19 7.38 -4.72 -16.80
CA HIS A 19 6.80 -5.87 -17.48
C HIS A 19 7.03 -7.19 -16.74
N LYS A 20 8.16 -7.33 -16.05
CA LYS A 20 8.51 -8.51 -15.24
C LYS A 20 8.03 -8.40 -13.79
N LYS A 21 7.33 -7.31 -13.42
CA LYS A 21 6.85 -7.04 -12.06
C LYS A 21 7.96 -7.03 -11.01
N LEU A 22 9.12 -6.51 -11.39
CA LEU A 22 10.31 -6.44 -10.55
C LEU A 22 10.41 -5.10 -9.81
N TRP A 23 9.28 -4.49 -9.43
CA TRP A 23 9.20 -3.11 -8.91
C TRP A 23 10.06 -2.87 -7.66
N LEU A 24 10.39 -3.91 -6.89
CA LEU A 24 11.37 -3.86 -5.79
C LEU A 24 12.75 -3.33 -6.24
N PHE A 25 13.06 -3.38 -7.53
CA PHE A 25 14.31 -2.86 -8.09
C PHE A 25 14.31 -1.36 -8.39
N TYR A 26 13.14 -0.72 -8.44
CA TYR A 26 13.05 0.71 -8.71
C TYR A 26 13.84 1.59 -7.75
N PRO A 27 13.77 1.42 -6.42
CA PRO A 27 14.58 2.21 -5.49
C PRO A 27 16.08 2.21 -5.85
N PHE A 28 16.61 1.08 -6.32
CA PHE A 28 18.02 0.91 -6.62
C PHE A 28 18.44 1.52 -7.96
N MET A 29 17.50 1.90 -8.83
CA MET A 29 17.80 2.59 -10.10
C MET A 29 18.54 3.92 -9.88
N ALA A 30 18.34 4.55 -8.72
CA ALA A 30 19.10 5.74 -8.31
C ALA A 30 20.63 5.55 -8.40
N LEU A 31 21.12 4.35 -8.08
CA LEU A 31 22.55 4.03 -8.16
C LEU A 31 23.05 4.02 -9.61
N GLN A 32 22.23 3.50 -10.53
CA GLN A 32 22.54 3.45 -11.95
C GLN A 32 22.48 4.85 -12.58
N PHE A 33 21.46 5.65 -12.24
CA PHE A 33 21.36 7.03 -12.71
C PHE A 33 22.56 7.86 -12.26
N MET A 34 23.01 7.69 -11.01
CA MET A 34 24.17 8.42 -10.49
C MET A 34 25.47 8.02 -11.22
N ALA A 35 25.62 6.74 -11.55
CA ALA A 35 26.73 6.26 -12.36
C ALA A 35 26.68 6.82 -13.79
N ASP A 36 25.49 6.90 -14.40
CA ASP A 36 25.30 7.40 -15.76
C ASP A 36 25.43 8.93 -15.88
N LEU A 37 25.07 9.68 -14.83
CA LEU A 37 25.30 11.13 -14.69
C LEU A 37 26.80 11.48 -14.66
N LYS A 38 27.58 10.74 -13.85
CA LYS A 38 29.02 10.97 -13.67
C LYS A 38 29.89 10.27 -14.70
N GLY A 39 29.32 9.30 -15.40
CA GLY A 39 30.01 8.42 -16.33
C GLY A 39 29.92 8.90 -17.78
N LYS A 40 30.36 8.02 -18.70
CA LYS A 40 30.47 8.33 -20.13
C LYS A 40 29.13 8.46 -20.86
N LYS A 41 28.04 7.91 -20.30
CA LYS A 41 26.71 8.02 -20.89
C LYS A 41 26.11 9.43 -20.80
N HIS A 42 26.58 10.24 -19.84
CA HIS A 42 26.14 11.62 -19.60
C HIS A 42 24.63 11.80 -19.72
N LEU A 43 23.88 11.09 -18.87
CA LEU A 43 22.45 11.39 -18.70
C LEU A 43 22.31 12.83 -18.17
N SER A 44 21.35 13.57 -18.71
CA SER A 44 20.98 14.88 -18.15
C SER A 44 20.18 14.72 -16.87
N GLU A 45 20.21 15.75 -16.01
CA GLU A 45 19.40 15.76 -14.79
C GLU A 45 17.90 15.63 -15.09
N GLN A 46 17.43 16.26 -16.17
CA GLN A 46 16.04 16.16 -16.61
C GLN A 46 15.65 14.73 -17.00
N GLU A 47 16.50 14.02 -17.75
CA GLU A 47 16.23 12.62 -18.11
C GLU A 47 16.15 11.72 -16.87
N VAL A 48 16.92 12.02 -15.82
CA VAL A 48 16.84 11.29 -14.54
C VAL A 48 15.51 11.59 -13.83
N ILE A 49 15.09 12.85 -13.77
CA ILE A 49 13.79 13.25 -13.21
C ILE A 49 12.65 12.56 -13.97
N ASP A 50 12.68 12.57 -15.30
CA ASP A 50 11.67 11.91 -16.14
C ASP A 50 11.62 10.40 -15.90
N ASN A 51 12.77 9.77 -15.66
CA ASN A 51 12.85 8.36 -15.33
C ASN A 51 12.23 8.04 -13.95
N TYR A 52 12.42 8.90 -12.94
CA TYR A 52 11.69 8.78 -11.68
C TYR A 52 10.18 8.95 -11.87
N GLY A 53 9.75 9.92 -12.70
CA GLY A 53 8.33 10.08 -13.04
C GLY A 53 7.72 8.82 -13.67
N LYS A 54 8.45 8.16 -14.58
CA LYS A 54 8.02 6.87 -15.15
C LYS A 54 7.93 5.77 -14.10
N MET A 55 8.90 5.67 -13.19
CA MET A 55 8.88 4.67 -12.11
C MET A 55 7.65 4.84 -11.22
N ILE A 56 7.33 6.07 -10.83
CA ILE A 56 6.15 6.39 -10.02
C ILE A 56 4.87 6.01 -10.78
N SER A 57 4.76 6.40 -12.05
CA SER A 57 3.60 6.06 -12.89
C SER A 57 3.39 4.55 -13.05
N TYR A 58 4.47 3.77 -13.16
CA TYR A 58 4.39 2.31 -13.20
C TYR A 58 3.89 1.72 -11.88
N ILE A 59 4.38 2.21 -10.73
CA ILE A 59 3.89 1.76 -9.42
C ILE A 59 2.41 2.13 -9.24
N GLU A 60 2.01 3.36 -9.59
CA GLU A 60 0.61 3.78 -9.51
C GLU A 60 -0.30 2.92 -10.41
N THR A 61 0.18 2.55 -11.59
CA THR A 61 -0.54 1.65 -12.51
C THR A 61 -0.68 0.25 -11.91
N ALA A 62 0.39 -0.30 -11.33
CA ALA A 62 0.36 -1.59 -10.65
C ALA A 62 -0.66 -1.61 -9.50
N TYR A 63 -0.70 -0.55 -8.70
CA TYR A 63 -1.69 -0.37 -7.64
C TYR A 63 -3.12 -0.29 -8.19
N ASN A 64 -3.36 0.56 -9.19
CA ASN A 64 -4.69 0.74 -9.78
C ASN A 64 -5.22 -0.55 -10.43
N ASN A 65 -4.32 -1.41 -10.92
CA ASN A 65 -4.64 -2.72 -11.47
C ASN A 65 -4.83 -3.81 -10.40
N GLY A 66 -4.65 -3.49 -9.11
CA GLY A 66 -4.73 -4.44 -8.00
C GLY A 66 -3.59 -5.45 -7.95
N GLU A 67 -2.45 -5.14 -8.59
CA GLU A 67 -1.28 -6.02 -8.63
C GLU A 67 -0.40 -5.87 -7.38
N ILE A 68 -0.50 -4.72 -6.71
CA ILE A 68 0.10 -4.43 -5.39
C ILE A 68 -0.94 -3.78 -4.48
N THR A 69 -0.75 -3.95 -3.19
CA THR A 69 -1.53 -3.30 -2.13
C THR A 69 -1.13 -1.84 -1.94
N ILE A 70 -1.96 -1.06 -1.24
CA ILE A 70 -1.66 0.33 -0.90
C ILE A 70 -0.41 0.44 -0.01
N ASP A 71 -0.18 -0.53 0.87
CA ASP A 71 1.00 -0.58 1.73
C ASP A 71 2.29 -0.85 0.92
N GLU A 72 2.22 -1.74 -0.06
CA GLU A 72 3.34 -2.01 -0.97
C GLU A 72 3.66 -0.80 -1.86
N ASP A 73 2.64 -0.13 -2.38
CA ASP A 73 2.77 1.12 -3.14
C ASP A 73 3.49 2.21 -2.33
N VAL A 74 2.99 2.52 -1.12
CA VAL A 74 3.62 3.48 -0.20
C VAL A 74 5.05 3.07 0.12
N THR A 75 5.29 1.80 0.43
CA THR A 75 6.64 1.29 0.75
C THR A 75 7.62 1.50 -0.40
N LEU A 76 7.19 1.24 -1.65
CA LEU A 76 8.04 1.43 -2.83
C LEU A 76 8.36 2.92 -3.06
N LEU A 77 7.36 3.80 -2.93
CA LEU A 77 7.53 5.24 -3.07
C LEU A 77 8.47 5.82 -2.00
N GLU A 78 8.31 5.42 -0.74
CA GLU A 78 9.22 5.83 0.35
C GLU A 78 10.65 5.31 0.12
N ALA A 79 10.79 4.06 -0.35
CA ALA A 79 12.09 3.48 -0.67
C ALA A 79 12.79 4.23 -1.81
N ILE A 80 12.05 4.66 -2.84
CA ILE A 80 12.55 5.52 -3.92
C ILE A 80 13.03 6.85 -3.35
N GLN A 81 12.21 7.54 -2.55
CA GLN A 81 12.57 8.84 -1.96
C GLN A 81 13.84 8.73 -1.11
N LYS A 82 13.90 7.71 -0.24
CA LYS A 82 15.05 7.49 0.65
C LYS A 82 16.32 7.13 -0.13
N THR A 83 16.22 6.28 -1.14
CA THR A 83 17.39 5.89 -1.93
C THR A 83 17.88 7.05 -2.79
N ASN A 84 16.96 7.86 -3.34
CA ASN A 84 17.31 9.10 -4.03
C ASN A 84 18.04 10.07 -3.09
N TRP A 85 17.53 10.29 -1.87
CA TRP A 85 18.18 11.14 -0.86
C TRP A 85 19.63 10.73 -0.63
N HIS A 86 19.91 9.43 -0.50
CA HIS A 86 21.27 8.94 -0.29
C HIS A 86 22.15 9.00 -1.53
N ALA A 87 21.62 8.59 -2.69
CA ALA A 87 22.39 8.48 -3.93
C ALA A 87 22.66 9.84 -4.60
N MET A 88 21.69 10.75 -4.54
CA MET A 88 21.63 12.00 -5.32
C MET A 88 21.78 13.26 -4.47
N LYS A 89 22.20 13.16 -3.20
CA LYS A 89 22.36 14.32 -2.30
C LYS A 89 23.15 15.52 -2.87
N SER A 90 24.03 15.28 -3.84
CA SER A 90 24.85 16.32 -4.49
C SER A 90 24.18 16.95 -5.73
N CYS A 91 23.03 16.43 -6.16
CA CYS A 91 22.31 16.83 -7.37
C CYS A 91 21.00 17.52 -6.96
N HIS A 92 21.06 18.82 -6.68
CA HIS A 92 19.96 19.56 -6.05
C HIS A 92 18.66 19.53 -6.88
N GLU A 93 18.75 19.71 -8.19
CA GLU A 93 17.57 19.72 -9.06
C GLU A 93 16.89 18.36 -9.12
N ILE A 94 17.67 17.27 -9.19
CA ILE A 94 17.13 15.89 -9.14
C ILE A 94 16.47 15.63 -7.79
N MET A 95 17.11 16.02 -6.69
CA MET A 95 16.57 15.87 -5.35
C MET A 95 15.20 16.54 -5.22
N LYS A 96 15.14 17.82 -5.61
CA LYS A 96 13.92 18.61 -5.56
C LYS A 96 12.83 18.05 -6.48
N GLY A 97 13.16 17.72 -7.72
CA GLY A 97 12.18 17.19 -8.68
C GLY A 97 11.57 15.86 -8.23
N VAL A 98 12.38 14.97 -7.65
CA VAL A 98 11.89 13.70 -7.10
C VAL A 98 11.08 13.92 -5.83
N GLU A 99 11.55 14.79 -4.93
CA GLU A 99 10.83 15.09 -3.68
C GLU A 99 9.46 15.70 -3.93
N ASP A 100 9.36 16.67 -4.85
CA ASP A 100 8.11 17.33 -5.22
C ASP A 100 7.11 16.31 -5.79
N THR A 101 7.59 15.37 -6.63
CA THR A 101 6.74 14.35 -7.26
C THR A 101 6.31 13.27 -6.27
N VAL A 102 7.25 12.70 -5.51
CA VAL A 102 6.97 11.57 -4.60
C VAL A 102 6.14 12.01 -3.40
N SER A 103 6.44 13.17 -2.81
CA SER A 103 5.77 13.60 -1.58
C SER A 103 4.28 13.86 -1.81
N GLN A 104 3.90 14.45 -2.94
CA GLN A 104 2.50 14.67 -3.29
C GLN A 104 1.73 13.35 -3.42
N THR A 105 2.32 12.36 -4.12
CA THR A 105 1.71 11.03 -4.23
C THR A 105 1.58 10.38 -2.86
N LEU A 106 2.63 10.39 -2.03
CA LEU A 106 2.60 9.82 -0.68
C LEU A 106 1.54 10.46 0.23
N GLU A 107 1.38 11.79 0.19
CA GLU A 107 0.35 12.48 0.97
C GLU A 107 -1.06 12.01 0.62
N LEU A 108 -1.34 11.84 -0.68
CA LEU A 108 -2.62 11.34 -1.16
C LEU A 108 -2.85 9.89 -0.71
N LYS A 109 -1.83 9.03 -0.82
CA LYS A 109 -1.92 7.62 -0.39
C LYS A 109 -2.12 7.50 1.12
N HIS A 110 -1.38 8.25 1.92
CA HIS A 110 -1.58 8.28 3.37
C HIS A 110 -2.98 8.80 3.76
N LYS A 111 -3.52 9.77 3.02
CA LYS A 111 -4.90 10.22 3.24
C LYS A 111 -5.90 9.11 2.93
N GLN A 112 -5.70 8.37 1.85
CA GLN A 112 -6.53 7.22 1.50
C GLN A 112 -6.49 6.14 2.60
N ILE A 113 -5.30 5.73 3.04
CA ILE A 113 -5.12 4.75 4.14
C ILE A 113 -5.88 5.20 5.39
N ARG A 114 -5.75 6.48 5.79
CA ARG A 114 -6.46 7.01 6.96
C ARG A 114 -7.98 6.93 6.81
N GLN A 115 -8.51 7.18 5.61
CA GLN A 115 -9.95 7.11 5.35
C GLN A 115 -10.46 5.67 5.41
N GLU A 116 -9.73 4.73 4.80
CA GLU A 116 -10.07 3.30 4.81
C GLU A 116 -10.01 2.75 6.24
N THR A 117 -8.95 3.04 6.98
CA THR A 117 -8.79 2.66 8.39
C THR A 117 -9.92 3.22 9.26
N ALA A 118 -10.31 4.48 9.04
CA ALA A 118 -11.40 5.10 9.79
C ALA A 118 -12.75 4.44 9.48
N ALA A 119 -13.02 4.15 8.21
CA ALA A 119 -14.25 3.47 7.79
C ALA A 119 -14.34 2.06 8.38
N GLU A 120 -13.24 1.30 8.35
CA GLU A 120 -13.15 -0.02 8.99
C GLU A 120 -13.37 0.05 10.50
N ALA A 121 -12.77 1.03 11.18
CA ALA A 121 -12.97 1.25 12.61
C ALA A 121 -14.43 1.57 12.95
N THR A 122 -15.08 2.42 12.15
CA THR A 122 -16.51 2.72 12.31
C THR A 122 -17.37 1.49 12.08
N ALA A 123 -17.12 0.73 11.01
CA ALA A 123 -17.87 -0.50 10.72
C ALA A 123 -17.71 -1.53 11.85
N LYS A 124 -16.49 -1.70 12.36
CA LYS A 124 -16.21 -2.58 13.50
C LYS A 124 -16.92 -2.11 14.78
N ALA A 125 -16.92 -0.80 15.07
CA ALA A 125 -17.60 -0.25 16.24
C ALA A 125 -19.12 -0.41 16.18
N THR A 126 -19.72 -0.21 15.00
CA THR A 126 -21.15 -0.48 14.75
C THR A 126 -21.47 -1.95 15.01
N LYS A 127 -20.69 -2.85 14.40
CA LYS A 127 -20.85 -4.30 14.57
C LYS A 127 -20.71 -4.73 16.03
N GLU A 128 -19.70 -4.22 16.76
CA GLU A 128 -19.55 -4.50 18.19
C GLU A 128 -20.74 -3.99 19.03
N THR A 129 -21.32 -2.85 18.66
CA THR A 129 -22.49 -2.29 19.35
C THR A 129 -23.72 -3.14 19.13
N GLU A 130 -23.95 -3.59 17.89
CA GLU A 130 -25.04 -4.48 17.51
C GLU A 130 -24.93 -5.83 18.25
N LEU A 131 -23.72 -6.44 18.29
CA LEU A 131 -23.48 -7.67 19.03
C LEU A 131 -23.72 -7.50 20.54
N LYS A 132 -23.28 -6.39 21.14
CA LYS A 132 -23.55 -6.08 22.55
C LYS A 132 -25.04 -5.90 22.83
N MET A 133 -25.80 -5.33 21.89
CA MET A 133 -27.26 -5.21 22.01
C MET A 133 -27.91 -6.60 22.03
N LEU A 134 -27.55 -7.50 21.10
CA LEU A 134 -28.08 -8.86 21.08
C LEU A 134 -27.75 -9.62 22.37
N LEU A 135 -26.53 -9.48 22.90
CA LEU A 135 -26.14 -10.09 24.16
C LEU A 135 -27.00 -9.58 25.33
N LYS A 136 -27.25 -8.27 25.41
CA LYS A 136 -28.15 -7.69 26.42
C LYS A 136 -29.58 -8.20 26.30
N MET A 137 -30.10 -8.36 25.07
CA MET A 137 -31.42 -8.94 24.84
C MET A 137 -31.50 -10.38 25.35
N LYS A 138 -30.45 -11.18 25.11
CA LYS A 138 -30.36 -12.54 25.63
C LYS A 138 -30.38 -12.57 27.16
N ILE A 139 -29.52 -11.77 27.80
CA ILE A 139 -29.44 -11.69 29.28
C ILE A 139 -30.79 -11.23 29.88
N ALA A 140 -31.50 -10.34 29.19
CA ALA A 140 -32.83 -9.88 29.59
C ALA A 140 -33.94 -10.92 29.37
N GLY A 141 -33.64 -12.12 28.89
CA GLY A 141 -34.60 -13.20 28.68
C GLY A 141 -35.52 -13.00 27.46
N ILE A 142 -35.12 -12.16 26.49
CA ILE A 142 -35.88 -11.98 25.26
C ILE A 142 -35.88 -13.30 24.45
N PRO A 143 -37.02 -13.73 23.87
CA PRO A 143 -37.08 -14.96 23.08
C PRO A 143 -36.08 -14.98 21.93
N GLU A 144 -35.43 -16.13 21.71
CA GLU A 144 -34.41 -16.30 20.66
C GLU A 144 -34.94 -15.93 19.26
N SER A 145 -36.20 -16.25 18.97
CA SER A 145 -36.86 -15.90 17.71
C SER A 145 -36.94 -14.39 17.47
N ALA A 146 -37.01 -13.57 18.52
CA ALA A 146 -36.99 -12.11 18.42
C ALA A 146 -35.55 -11.58 18.27
N ILE A 147 -34.58 -12.19 18.96
CA ILE A 147 -33.15 -11.86 18.82
C ILE A 147 -32.67 -12.13 17.39
N ILE A 148 -33.05 -13.28 16.82
CA ILE A 148 -32.71 -13.65 15.44
C ILE A 148 -33.31 -12.65 14.42
N LYS A 149 -34.55 -12.19 14.63
CA LYS A 149 -35.16 -11.18 13.76
C LYS A 149 -34.42 -9.84 13.80
N VAL A 150 -34.00 -9.39 14.98
CA VAL A 150 -33.21 -8.16 15.13
C VAL A 150 -31.85 -8.31 14.46
N ALA A 151 -31.21 -9.47 14.61
CA ALA A 151 -29.93 -9.76 13.97
C ALA A 151 -30.01 -9.78 12.43
N GLN A 152 -31.07 -10.36 11.87
CA GLN A 152 -31.34 -10.35 10.44
C GLN A 152 -31.55 -8.93 9.89
N GLY A 153 -32.25 -8.07 10.64
CA GLY A 153 -32.43 -6.66 10.28
C GLY A 153 -31.12 -5.85 10.28
N GLY A 154 -30.15 -6.25 11.11
CA GLY A 154 -28.80 -5.67 11.17
C GLY A 154 -27.76 -6.33 10.25
N ASN A 155 -28.15 -7.29 9.41
CA ASN A 155 -27.21 -8.09 8.58
C ASN A 155 -26.06 -8.74 9.37
N ILE A 156 -26.32 -9.14 10.63
CA ILE A 156 -25.31 -9.77 11.47
C ILE A 156 -25.13 -11.24 11.03
N PRO A 157 -23.89 -11.73 10.84
CA PRO A 157 -23.66 -13.10 10.42
C PRO A 157 -24.26 -14.12 11.39
N GLU A 158 -24.96 -15.13 10.86
CA GLU A 158 -25.63 -16.16 11.67
C GLU A 158 -24.69 -16.87 12.66
N GLU A 159 -23.43 -17.07 12.28
CA GLU A 159 -22.42 -17.68 13.15
C GLU A 159 -22.11 -16.84 14.40
N GLU A 160 -22.18 -15.52 14.30
CA GLU A 160 -21.98 -14.63 15.45
C GLU A 160 -23.23 -14.60 16.34
N VAL A 161 -24.41 -14.66 15.73
CA VAL A 161 -25.69 -14.79 16.46
C VAL A 161 -25.72 -16.11 17.24
N LYS A 162 -25.35 -17.22 16.62
CA LYS A 162 -25.27 -18.55 17.27
C LYS A 162 -24.28 -18.54 18.43
N LYS A 163 -23.12 -17.88 18.30
CA LYS A 163 -22.17 -17.74 19.41
C LYS A 163 -22.80 -17.02 20.60
N ILE A 164 -23.55 -15.94 20.36
CA ILE A 164 -24.26 -15.21 21.41
C ILE A 164 -25.36 -16.09 22.02
N LEU A 165 -26.16 -16.79 21.22
CA LEU A 165 -27.24 -17.65 21.73
C LEU A 165 -26.72 -18.86 22.50
N ASN A 166 -25.57 -19.41 22.12
CA ASN A 166 -24.95 -20.56 22.77
C ASN A 166 -23.98 -20.20 23.92
N SER A 167 -23.66 -18.92 24.13
CA SER A 167 -22.77 -18.52 25.25
C SER A 167 -23.45 -18.79 26.60
N GLN A 168 -22.99 -19.78 27.36
CA GLN A 168 -23.49 -20.02 28.72
C GLN A 168 -23.06 -18.88 29.66
N GLU A 169 -23.90 -18.56 30.65
CA GLU A 169 -23.48 -17.79 31.85
C GLU A 169 -22.49 -18.61 32.68
#